data_AF-E2CBK2-F1
#
_entry.id   AF-E2CBK2-F1
#
_cell.length_a   1.000
_cell.length_b   1.000
_cell.length_c   1.000
_cell.angle_alpha   90.00
_cell.angle_beta   90.00
_cell.angle_gamma   90.00
#
_symmetry.space_group_name_H-M   'P 1'
#
loop_
_entity.id
_entity.type
_entity.pdbx_description
1 polymer ?
#
loop_
_entity_poly.entity_id
_entity_poly.type
_entity_poly.pdbx_seq_one_letter_code
_entity_poly.pdbx_strand_id
1 'polypeptide(L)'
;MTKGMPIYLQPRFLAALVLLLTIAKLLAAGFAYFVEDEAYYRLWGLYPALSYYDHPPMIGWWIWAGQQVFGDTTFATRVLVVLSSAIGSLVLWRTARILFDKEVAGWAVLFFNTSILVGVGGILATPDAPSVFFWGLSLWALAELSTSKNANWLLAIGLFAGLGLASKYSVLFLGAGIVLWLLWVPENRRWFGAWQLWVGGLIAIACFSPVLYWNHIHDWASFHKQFGRVSAGGYTTKYIFEFIGAVLGLVNPLIAILAIAGAGVLGKRALRKDNAPALLVLTVLPFVMYLTYHSLTARVQGNWPAPLFPAFALMAAVFVASRPGSSLWSKLGAAGAALGIVVALVVQVHAVSPLTGTFARKDPTFQLRGWDEIGRKLERIAVDTGADYIITTGYGLNAQLHFLQNEKRPVIQINKRLRYIMMPEPSLPEGIRNFGLYVTEARRDRSATLSEFYTHVEPFTTLTREVEGTFLEEIRVYLVSGQKKSPLTP
;
A
#
# COMPACT_ATOMS: atom_id res chain seq x y z
N MET A 1 24.93 14.89 30.34
CA MET A 1 23.80 14.86 31.30
C MET A 1 22.58 14.27 30.62
N THR A 2 22.33 12.97 30.79
CA THR A 2 21.05 12.33 30.41
C THR A 2 19.97 12.79 31.38
N LYS A 3 19.38 13.98 31.15
CA LYS A 3 18.06 14.30 31.71
C LYS A 3 17.10 13.21 31.20
N GLY A 4 16.39 12.58 32.14
CA GLY A 4 15.64 11.35 31.91
C GLY A 4 14.74 11.44 30.69
N MET A 5 15.07 10.66 29.65
CA MET A 5 14.22 10.51 28.48
C MET A 5 12.84 10.00 28.93
N PRO A 6 11.73 10.65 28.51
CA PRO A 6 10.38 10.25 28.89
C PRO A 6 10.15 8.75 28.66
N ILE A 7 9.40 8.11 29.56
CA ILE A 7 9.19 6.65 29.53
C ILE A 7 8.67 6.17 28.18
N TYR A 8 7.81 6.96 27.54
CA TYR A 8 7.19 6.63 26.26
C TYR A 8 8.16 6.68 25.06
N LEU A 9 9.37 7.22 25.24
CA LEU A 9 10.45 7.21 24.25
C LEU A 9 11.52 6.16 24.55
N GLN A 10 11.40 5.44 25.68
CA GLN A 10 12.37 4.43 26.05
C GLN A 10 12.23 3.17 25.17
N PRO A 11 13.34 2.51 24.80
CA PRO A 11 13.31 1.36 23.91
C PRO A 11 12.39 0.24 24.40
N ARG A 12 12.36 -0.03 25.70
CA ARG A 12 11.51 -1.09 26.30
C ARG A 12 10.02 -0.77 26.15
N PHE A 13 9.64 0.47 26.44
CA PHE A 13 8.26 0.92 26.27
C PHE A 13 7.85 0.92 24.81
N LEU A 14 8.69 1.43 23.91
CA LEU A 14 8.39 1.46 22.48
C LEU A 14 8.31 0.05 21.89
N ALA A 15 9.18 -0.88 22.31
CA ALA A 15 9.09 -2.27 21.90
C ALA A 15 7.76 -2.89 22.33
N ALA A 16 7.34 -2.67 23.59
CA ALA A 16 6.04 -3.12 24.08
C ALA A 16 4.88 -2.48 23.32
N LEU A 17 4.92 -1.17 23.07
CA LEU A 17 3.89 -0.46 22.31
C LEU A 17 3.79 -0.99 20.87
N VAL A 18 4.91 -1.11 20.16
CA VAL A 18 4.94 -1.64 18.80
C VAL A 18 4.43 -3.08 18.77
N LEU A 19 4.83 -3.91 19.74
CA LEU A 19 4.33 -5.28 19.87
C LEU A 19 2.81 -5.31 20.07
N LEU A 20 2.28 -4.51 21.00
CA LEU A 20 0.83 -4.43 21.25
C LEU A 20 0.04 -3.96 20.02
N LEU A 21 0.52 -2.91 19.34
CA LEU A 21 -0.10 -2.44 18.09
C LEU A 21 0.00 -3.49 16.98
N THR A 22 1.09 -4.24 16.91
CA THR A 22 1.27 -5.34 15.94
C THR A 22 0.29 -6.47 16.23
N ILE A 23 0.13 -6.88 17.49
CA ILE A 23 -0.84 -7.90 17.91
C ILE A 23 -2.26 -7.43 17.55
N ALA A 24 -2.62 -6.19 17.87
CA ALA A 24 -3.94 -5.64 17.52
C ALA A 24 -4.20 -5.69 15.99
N LYS A 25 -3.20 -5.33 15.18
CA LYS A 25 -3.28 -5.44 13.71
C LYS A 25 -3.38 -6.88 13.21
N LEU A 26 -2.65 -7.81 13.81
CA LEU A 26 -2.71 -9.23 13.45
C LEU A 26 -4.08 -9.84 13.77
N LEU A 27 -4.67 -9.48 14.90
CA LEU A 27 -6.05 -9.85 15.24
C LEU A 27 -7.02 -9.26 14.20
N ALA A 28 -6.94 -7.96 13.93
CA ALA A 28 -7.79 -7.32 12.93
C ALA A 28 -7.63 -7.93 11.53
N ALA A 29 -6.40 -8.27 11.15
CA ALA A 29 -6.07 -8.90 9.87
C ALA A 29 -6.77 -10.25 9.67
N GLY A 30 -6.96 -11.03 10.74
CA GLY A 30 -7.63 -12.34 10.68
C GLY A 30 -9.16 -12.27 10.69
N PHE A 31 -9.74 -11.23 11.31
CA PHE A 31 -11.20 -11.15 11.50
C PHE A 31 -11.91 -10.19 10.54
N ALA A 32 -11.21 -9.23 9.92
CA ALA A 32 -11.81 -8.33 8.94
C ALA A 32 -11.78 -8.92 7.52
N TYR A 33 -12.84 -8.71 6.72
CA TYR A 33 -12.85 -9.05 5.28
C TYR A 33 -11.85 -8.23 4.49
N PHE A 34 -11.72 -8.47 3.18
CA PHE A 34 -10.85 -7.69 2.30
C PHE A 34 -11.46 -6.34 1.92
N VAL A 35 -10.61 -5.35 1.64
CA VAL A 35 -10.98 -4.25 0.72
C VAL A 35 -10.84 -4.69 -0.73
N GLU A 36 -11.39 -3.93 -1.69
CA GLU A 36 -11.37 -4.28 -3.13
C GLU A 36 -9.95 -4.63 -3.63
N ASP A 37 -8.95 -3.81 -3.31
CA ASP A 37 -7.57 -4.00 -3.76
C ASP A 37 -6.90 -5.22 -3.11
N GLU A 38 -7.13 -5.48 -1.82
CA GLU A 38 -6.56 -6.65 -1.14
C GLU A 38 -7.13 -7.95 -1.68
N ALA A 39 -8.44 -8.00 -1.93
CA ALA A 39 -9.08 -9.16 -2.54
C ALA A 39 -8.43 -9.44 -3.92
N TYR A 40 -8.14 -8.39 -4.68
CA TYR A 40 -7.47 -8.53 -5.98
C TYR A 40 -6.01 -8.97 -5.86
N TYR A 41 -5.22 -8.38 -4.95
CA TYR A 41 -3.84 -8.79 -4.73
C TYR A 41 -3.73 -10.20 -4.10
N ARG A 42 -4.76 -10.67 -3.39
CA ARG A 42 -4.86 -12.08 -2.96
C ARG A 42 -4.76 -13.04 -4.15
N LEU A 43 -5.37 -12.71 -5.29
CA LEU A 43 -5.27 -13.52 -6.51
C LEU A 43 -3.82 -13.58 -7.04
N TRP A 44 -3.02 -12.55 -6.80
CA TRP A 44 -1.60 -12.55 -7.18
C TRP A 44 -0.79 -13.52 -6.33
N GLY A 45 -1.16 -13.71 -5.06
CA GLY A 45 -0.55 -14.73 -4.22
C GLY A 45 -0.94 -16.15 -4.62
N LEU A 46 -2.18 -16.36 -5.09
CA LEU A 46 -2.63 -17.64 -5.63
C LEU A 46 -1.96 -17.98 -6.97
N TYR A 47 -1.64 -16.95 -7.76
CA TYR A 47 -0.98 -17.06 -9.05
C TYR A 47 0.25 -16.14 -9.13
N PRO A 48 1.37 -16.52 -8.46
CA PRO A 48 2.59 -15.73 -8.45
C PRO A 48 3.14 -15.54 -9.86
N ALA A 49 3.49 -14.31 -10.21
CA ALA A 49 4.08 -13.95 -11.49
C ALA A 49 5.31 -13.05 -11.31
N LEU A 50 6.05 -12.83 -12.39
CA LEU A 50 7.22 -11.94 -12.41
C LEU A 50 6.85 -10.46 -12.32
N SER A 51 5.63 -10.09 -12.74
CA SER A 51 5.01 -8.79 -12.53
C SER A 51 3.51 -8.87 -12.84
N TYR A 52 2.81 -7.75 -12.67
CA TYR A 52 1.38 -7.65 -12.93
C TYR A 52 1.04 -6.32 -13.61
N TYR A 53 -0.13 -6.30 -14.26
CA TYR A 53 -0.57 -5.12 -15.01
C TYR A 53 -0.72 -3.86 -14.15
N ASP A 54 -1.11 -3.98 -12.88
CA ASP A 54 -1.25 -2.83 -11.98
C ASP A 54 0.08 -2.43 -11.34
N HIS A 55 0.87 -3.37 -10.83
CA HIS A 55 2.07 -3.09 -10.02
C HIS A 55 3.15 -4.19 -10.13
N PRO A 56 4.39 -3.88 -9.71
CA PRO A 56 5.43 -4.88 -9.46
C PRO A 56 4.99 -5.99 -8.47
N PRO A 57 5.71 -7.13 -8.44
CA PRO A 57 5.18 -8.36 -7.87
C PRO A 57 5.31 -8.50 -6.35
N MET A 58 6.08 -7.65 -5.65
CA MET A 58 6.47 -7.93 -4.26
C MET A 58 5.29 -8.18 -3.31
N ILE A 59 4.20 -7.42 -3.44
CA ILE A 59 3.02 -7.66 -2.60
C ILE A 59 2.39 -9.03 -2.88
N GLY A 60 2.31 -9.45 -4.14
CA GLY A 60 1.85 -10.78 -4.53
C GLY A 60 2.74 -11.88 -3.97
N TRP A 61 4.07 -11.69 -3.99
CA TRP A 61 5.01 -12.64 -3.39
C TRP A 61 4.91 -12.71 -1.87
N TRP A 62 4.65 -11.59 -1.19
CA TRP A 62 4.40 -11.57 0.25
C TRP A 62 3.12 -12.30 0.60
N ILE A 63 2.04 -12.05 -0.15
CA ILE A 63 0.77 -12.74 0.04
C ILE A 63 0.92 -14.24 -0.24
N TRP A 64 1.60 -14.62 -1.33
CA TRP A 64 1.92 -16.01 -1.64
C TRP A 64 2.62 -16.71 -0.47
N ALA A 65 3.70 -16.11 0.06
CA ALA A 65 4.43 -16.67 1.18
C ALA A 65 3.55 -16.85 2.43
N GLY A 66 2.63 -15.90 2.69
CA GLY A 66 1.64 -16.06 3.75
C GLY A 66 0.65 -17.19 3.47
N GLN A 67 0.14 -17.30 2.24
CA GLN A 67 -0.81 -18.34 1.83
C GLN A 67 -0.20 -19.75 1.84
N GLN A 68 1.10 -19.89 1.57
CA GLN A 68 1.80 -21.18 1.70
C GLN A 68 1.80 -21.71 3.14
N VAL A 69 1.77 -20.81 4.14
CA VAL A 69 1.86 -21.19 5.56
C VAL A 69 0.48 -21.28 6.22
N PHE A 70 -0.41 -20.33 5.91
CA PHE A 70 -1.69 -20.16 6.61
C PHE A 70 -2.92 -20.44 5.72
N GLY A 71 -2.70 -21.00 4.52
CA GLY A 71 -3.75 -21.22 3.53
C GLY A 71 -4.32 -19.92 2.98
N ASP A 72 -5.39 -20.02 2.20
CA ASP A 72 -6.00 -18.88 1.55
C ASP A 72 -6.97 -18.11 2.45
N THR A 73 -6.40 -17.34 3.39
CA THR A 73 -7.15 -16.61 4.41
C THR A 73 -6.87 -15.10 4.38
N THR A 74 -7.74 -14.32 5.02
CA THR A 74 -7.53 -12.88 5.26
C THR A 74 -6.24 -12.63 6.07
N PHE A 75 -5.99 -13.46 7.08
CA PHE A 75 -4.76 -13.42 7.87
C PHE A 75 -3.52 -13.66 7.01
N ALA A 76 -3.51 -14.73 6.20
CA ALA A 76 -2.40 -15.08 5.32
C ALA A 76 -2.00 -13.93 4.40
N THR A 77 -2.99 -13.22 3.86
CA THR A 77 -2.80 -12.08 2.95
C THR A 77 -2.10 -10.90 3.62
N ARG A 78 -2.24 -10.74 4.94
CA ARG A 78 -1.82 -9.54 5.67
C ARG A 78 -0.64 -9.76 6.62
N VAL A 79 -0.32 -11.00 6.99
CA VAL A 79 0.65 -11.30 8.05
C VAL A 79 2.01 -10.66 7.80
N LEU A 80 2.58 -10.78 6.60
CA LEU A 80 3.89 -10.19 6.28
C LEU A 80 3.85 -8.67 6.21
N VAL A 81 2.71 -8.09 5.80
CA VAL A 81 2.47 -6.64 5.76
C VAL A 81 2.46 -6.06 7.17
N VAL A 82 1.78 -6.73 8.11
CA VAL A 82 1.74 -6.29 9.51
C VAL A 82 3.13 -6.43 10.14
N LEU A 83 3.81 -7.56 9.93
CA LEU A 83 5.16 -7.81 10.45
C LEU A 83 6.21 -6.84 9.89
N SER A 84 6.10 -6.43 8.63
CA SER A 84 7.04 -5.48 8.04
C SER A 84 7.01 -4.12 8.73
N SER A 85 5.86 -3.71 9.29
CA SER A 85 5.77 -2.47 10.09
C SER A 85 6.51 -2.56 11.44
N ALA A 86 6.47 -3.73 12.08
CA ALA A 86 7.20 -3.99 13.33
C ALA A 86 8.71 -4.03 13.09
N ILE A 87 9.16 -4.76 12.07
CA ILE A 87 10.59 -4.82 11.68
C ILE A 87 11.04 -3.44 11.19
N GLY A 88 10.22 -2.76 10.40
CA GLY A 88 10.47 -1.40 9.92
C GLY A 88 10.67 -0.40 11.07
N SER A 89 10.01 -0.60 12.21
CA SER A 89 10.22 0.21 13.41
C SER A 89 11.62 0.02 14.02
N LEU A 90 12.16 -1.21 14.01
CA LEU A 90 13.53 -1.49 14.45
C LEU A 90 14.57 -0.86 13.51
N VAL A 91 14.33 -0.98 12.21
CA VAL A 91 15.15 -0.37 11.15
C VAL A 91 15.15 1.15 11.30
N LEU A 92 13.97 1.75 11.51
CA LEU A 92 13.81 3.19 11.70
C LEU A 92 14.49 3.68 12.97
N TRP A 93 14.35 2.96 14.09
CA TRP A 93 15.06 3.24 15.33
C TRP A 93 16.57 3.31 15.12
N ARG A 94 17.13 2.29 14.44
CA ARG A 94 18.58 2.26 14.19
C ARG A 94 19.01 3.38 13.26
N THR A 95 18.25 3.63 12.19
CA THR A 95 18.51 4.74 11.25
C THR A 95 18.55 6.08 11.97
N ALA A 96 17.54 6.37 12.78
CA ALA A 96 17.44 7.59 13.57
C ALA A 96 18.60 7.75 14.56
N ARG A 97 18.95 6.67 15.29
CA ARG A 97 20.05 6.67 16.25
C ARG A 97 21.40 6.93 15.58
N ILE A 98 21.62 6.38 14.39
CA ILE A 98 22.89 6.57 13.65
C ILE A 98 23.01 8.00 13.13
N LEU A 99 21.95 8.51 12.52
CA LEU A 99 21.97 9.83 11.87
C LEU A 99 21.90 10.99 12.87
N PHE A 100 21.25 10.75 14.01
CA PHE A 100 20.99 11.77 15.03
C PHE A 100 21.29 11.22 16.43
N ASP A 101 20.27 10.87 17.21
CA ASP A 101 20.43 10.39 18.59
C ASP A 101 19.27 9.48 19.03
N LYS A 102 19.32 9.05 20.30
CA LYS A 102 18.32 8.13 20.88
C LYS A 102 16.93 8.77 21.07
N GLU A 103 16.87 10.08 21.29
CA GLU A 103 15.60 10.78 21.49
C GLU A 103 14.86 10.95 20.16
N VAL A 104 15.58 11.32 19.10
CA VAL A 104 15.06 11.30 17.72
C VAL A 104 14.58 9.90 17.35
N ALA A 105 15.33 8.86 17.72
CA ALA A 105 14.91 7.48 17.47
C ALA A 105 13.59 7.11 18.16
N GLY A 106 13.40 7.53 19.41
CA GLY A 106 12.16 7.30 20.13
C GLY A 106 10.96 7.99 19.50
N TRP A 107 11.11 9.28 19.15
CA TRP A 107 10.06 10.02 18.47
C TRP A 107 9.76 9.48 17.08
N ALA A 108 10.77 9.08 16.30
CA ALA A 108 10.58 8.57 14.95
C ALA A 108 9.78 7.27 14.94
N VAL A 109 10.08 6.32 15.83
CA VAL A 109 9.32 5.07 15.96
C VAL A 109 7.89 5.34 16.41
N LEU A 110 7.72 6.23 17.39
CA LEU A 110 6.39 6.61 17.87
C LEU A 110 5.58 7.22 16.72
N PHE A 111 6.07 8.26 16.07
CA PHE A 111 5.39 8.94 14.97
C PHE A 111 5.12 8.04 13.76
N PHE A 112 6.03 7.13 13.43
CA PHE A 112 5.81 6.16 12.36
C PHE A 112 4.59 5.28 12.66
N ASN A 113 4.54 4.67 13.84
CA ASN A 113 3.45 3.76 14.23
C ASN A 113 2.13 4.47 14.52
N THR A 114 2.17 5.76 14.87
CA THR A 114 0.97 6.58 15.16
C THR A 114 0.56 7.48 14.00
N SER A 115 1.22 7.38 12.85
CA SER A 115 0.71 7.95 11.60
C SER A 115 -0.57 7.20 11.21
N ILE A 116 -1.53 7.88 10.58
CA ILE A 116 -2.78 7.23 10.17
C ILE A 116 -2.51 6.16 9.10
N LEU A 117 -1.62 6.43 8.14
CA LEU A 117 -1.29 5.46 7.10
C LEU A 117 -0.74 4.14 7.68
N VAL A 118 0.21 4.20 8.61
CA VAL A 118 0.88 2.99 9.14
C VAL A 118 0.13 2.40 10.34
N GLY A 119 -0.42 3.25 11.20
CA GLY A 119 -1.17 2.86 12.39
C GLY A 119 -2.53 2.24 12.06
N VAL A 120 -3.28 2.86 11.14
CA VAL A 120 -4.57 2.36 10.66
C VAL A 120 -4.38 1.50 9.41
N GLY A 121 -3.81 2.08 8.35
CA GLY A 121 -3.68 1.43 7.04
C GLY A 121 -2.63 0.32 6.98
N GLY A 122 -1.82 0.12 8.02
CA GLY A 122 -0.77 -0.91 8.09
C GLY A 122 -1.30 -2.35 8.17
N ILE A 123 -2.62 -2.56 8.11
CA ILE A 123 -3.21 -3.90 7.91
C ILE A 123 -3.44 -4.20 6.43
N LEU A 124 -3.50 -3.17 5.58
CA LEU A 124 -3.93 -3.31 4.19
C LEU A 124 -2.80 -3.86 3.33
N ALA A 125 -3.01 -5.06 2.79
CA ALA A 125 -2.08 -5.73 1.89
C ALA A 125 -2.06 -5.06 0.51
N THR A 126 -1.23 -4.03 0.38
CA THR A 126 -1.06 -3.24 -0.83
C THR A 126 0.43 -3.10 -1.18
N PRO A 127 0.79 -2.70 -2.41
CA PRO A 127 2.17 -2.41 -2.80
C PRO A 127 2.87 -1.36 -1.91
N ASP A 128 2.11 -0.55 -1.18
CA ASP A 128 2.65 0.47 -0.30
C ASP A 128 3.47 -0.14 0.85
N ALA A 129 3.00 -1.22 1.48
CA ALA A 129 3.68 -1.84 2.61
C ALA A 129 5.12 -2.32 2.29
N PRO A 130 5.36 -3.14 1.25
CA PRO A 130 6.72 -3.53 0.89
C PRO A 130 7.55 -2.33 0.40
N SER A 131 6.94 -1.36 -0.30
CA SER A 131 7.67 -0.16 -0.75
C SER A 131 8.17 0.70 0.42
N VAL A 132 7.36 0.88 1.48
CA VAL A 132 7.75 1.55 2.73
C VAL A 132 8.89 0.81 3.41
N PHE A 133 8.77 -0.52 3.49
CA PHE A 133 9.75 -1.36 4.16
C PHE A 133 11.13 -1.30 3.47
N PHE A 134 11.18 -1.52 2.16
CA PHE A 134 12.43 -1.51 1.40
C PHE A 134 13.03 -0.10 1.23
N TRP A 135 12.20 0.95 1.17
CA TRP A 135 12.67 2.33 1.25
C TRP A 135 13.33 2.59 2.62
N GLY A 136 12.69 2.16 3.72
CA GLY A 136 13.24 2.26 5.07
C GLY A 136 14.56 1.50 5.24
N LEU A 137 14.66 0.27 4.74
CA LEU A 137 15.90 -0.51 4.73
C LEU A 137 17.01 0.17 3.93
N SER A 138 16.67 0.82 2.82
CA SER A 138 17.63 1.59 2.03
C SER A 138 18.14 2.81 2.80
N LEU A 139 17.26 3.55 3.49
CA LEU A 139 17.66 4.66 4.37
C LEU A 139 18.57 4.19 5.53
N TRP A 140 18.28 3.02 6.10
CA TRP A 140 19.14 2.41 7.11
C TRP A 140 20.52 2.08 6.55
N ALA A 141 20.59 1.40 5.40
CA ALA A 141 21.87 1.06 4.77
C ALA A 141 22.68 2.32 4.39
N LEU A 142 22.01 3.39 3.93
CA LEU A 142 22.63 4.69 3.69
C LEU A 142 23.16 5.33 4.99
N ALA A 143 22.44 5.20 6.10
CA ALA A 143 22.91 5.67 7.40
C ALA A 143 24.15 4.90 7.87
N GLU A 144 24.17 3.58 7.72
CA GLU A 144 25.32 2.75 8.04
C GLU A 144 26.53 3.09 7.14
N LEU A 145 26.33 3.29 5.83
CA LEU A 145 27.37 3.80 4.92
C LEU A 145 27.92 5.15 5.39
N SER A 146 27.02 6.07 5.76
CA SER A 146 27.36 7.44 6.16
C SER A 146 28.21 7.49 7.43
N THR A 147 27.98 6.59 8.38
CA THR A 147 28.74 6.53 9.65
C THR A 147 29.99 5.65 9.56
N SER A 148 29.87 4.42 9.06
CA SER A 148 30.96 3.44 9.04
C SER A 148 31.98 3.71 7.94
N LYS A 149 31.57 4.45 6.90
CA LYS A 149 32.33 4.61 5.64
C LYS A 149 32.75 3.26 5.03
N ASN A 150 32.02 2.19 5.30
CA ASN A 150 32.23 0.89 4.67
C ASN A 150 31.46 0.83 3.34
N ALA A 151 32.20 0.74 2.23
CA ALA A 151 31.64 0.71 0.87
C ALA A 151 30.69 -0.48 0.63
N ASN A 152 30.81 -1.58 1.38
CA ASN A 152 29.96 -2.77 1.19
C ASN A 152 28.47 -2.49 1.44
N TRP A 153 28.14 -1.42 2.18
CA TRP A 153 26.76 -0.97 2.32
C TRP A 153 26.12 -0.53 1.01
N LEU A 154 26.91 -0.13 -0.01
CA LEU A 154 26.40 0.17 -1.36
C LEU A 154 25.77 -1.06 -2.04
N LEU A 155 26.26 -2.27 -1.73
CA LEU A 155 25.65 -3.52 -2.21
C LEU A 155 24.29 -3.75 -1.57
N ALA A 156 24.17 -3.53 -0.26
CA ALA A 156 22.91 -3.62 0.47
C ALA A 156 21.90 -2.54 0.03
N ILE A 157 22.37 -1.32 -0.23
CA ILE A 157 21.54 -0.24 -0.81
C ILE A 157 20.99 -0.69 -2.17
N GLY A 158 21.84 -1.26 -3.03
CA GLY A 158 21.42 -1.83 -4.31
C GLY A 158 20.34 -2.90 -4.17
N LEU A 159 20.55 -3.86 -3.27
CA LEU A 159 19.58 -4.92 -2.97
C LEU A 159 18.23 -4.34 -2.50
N PHE A 160 18.24 -3.48 -1.48
CA PHE A 160 17.00 -2.93 -0.93
C PHE A 160 16.29 -1.98 -1.90
N ALA A 161 17.02 -1.16 -2.65
CA ALA A 161 16.43 -0.31 -3.69
C ALA A 161 15.82 -1.14 -4.83
N GLY A 162 16.49 -2.22 -5.25
CA GLY A 162 15.99 -3.17 -6.25
C GLY A 162 14.71 -3.89 -5.82
N LEU A 163 14.68 -4.40 -4.59
CA LEU A 163 13.48 -5.00 -3.99
C LEU A 163 12.35 -3.98 -3.79
N GLY A 164 12.70 -2.73 -3.50
CA GLY A 164 11.76 -1.62 -3.46
C GLY A 164 11.17 -1.28 -4.84
N LEU A 165 11.97 -1.31 -5.91
CA LEU A 165 11.48 -1.19 -7.29
C LEU A 165 10.56 -2.35 -7.66
N ALA A 166 10.88 -3.56 -7.22
CA ALA A 166 10.02 -4.74 -7.33
C ALA A 166 8.75 -4.65 -6.46
N SER A 167 8.64 -3.64 -5.59
CA SER A 167 7.43 -3.34 -4.81
C SER A 167 6.58 -2.25 -5.45
N LYS A 168 7.19 -1.14 -5.85
CA LYS A 168 6.50 0.00 -6.44
C LYS A 168 7.46 0.81 -7.31
N TYR A 169 7.05 1.15 -8.52
CA TYR A 169 7.88 1.92 -9.46
C TYR A 169 8.36 3.26 -8.89
N SER A 170 7.59 3.87 -7.99
CA SER A 170 7.99 5.12 -7.32
C SER A 170 9.28 5.02 -6.52
N VAL A 171 9.76 3.83 -6.18
CA VAL A 171 11.08 3.67 -5.54
C VAL A 171 12.22 4.12 -6.46
N LEU A 172 12.01 4.30 -7.77
CA LEU A 172 13.02 4.91 -8.66
C LEU A 172 13.45 6.29 -8.17
N PHE A 173 12.55 7.05 -7.53
CA PHE A 173 12.85 8.38 -7.00
C PHE A 173 13.81 8.34 -5.82
N LEU A 174 13.89 7.23 -5.08
CA LEU A 174 14.93 7.02 -4.07
C LEU A 174 16.31 6.96 -4.73
N GLY A 175 16.44 6.23 -5.84
CA GLY A 175 17.68 6.15 -6.61
C GLY A 175 18.14 7.53 -7.08
N ALA A 176 17.23 8.33 -7.64
CA ALA A 176 17.50 9.73 -7.99
C ALA A 176 17.97 10.54 -6.77
N GLY A 177 17.31 10.37 -5.62
CA GLY A 177 17.66 11.06 -4.38
C GLY A 177 19.02 10.65 -3.80
N ILE A 178 19.41 9.37 -3.92
CA ILE A 178 20.74 8.88 -3.56
C ILE A 178 21.80 9.57 -4.43
N VAL A 179 21.60 9.61 -5.76
CA VAL A 179 22.51 10.30 -6.67
C VAL A 179 22.64 11.77 -6.32
N LEU A 180 21.53 12.47 -6.05
CA LEU A 180 21.55 13.86 -5.61
C LEU A 180 22.35 14.02 -4.31
N TRP A 181 22.17 13.14 -3.33
CA TRP A 181 22.93 13.18 -2.08
C TRP A 181 24.44 12.97 -2.27
N LEU A 182 24.83 12.00 -3.12
CA LEU A 182 26.23 11.75 -3.47
C LEU A 182 26.89 12.95 -4.17
N LEU A 183 26.15 13.64 -5.05
CA LEU A 183 26.63 14.82 -5.76
C LEU A 183 26.68 16.08 -4.88
N TRP A 184 25.67 16.27 -4.04
CA TRP A 184 25.47 17.48 -3.25
C TRP A 184 26.47 17.60 -2.09
N VAL A 185 26.73 16.48 -1.41
CA VAL A 185 27.64 16.42 -0.26
C VAL A 185 29.06 16.07 -0.74
N PRO A 186 30.07 16.98 -0.63
CA PRO A 186 31.39 16.77 -1.22
C PRO A 186 32.10 15.49 -0.78
N GLU A 187 32.01 15.13 0.51
CA GLU A 187 32.65 13.92 1.06
C GLU A 187 32.06 12.61 0.50
N ASN A 188 30.86 12.64 -0.07
CA ASN A 188 30.20 11.46 -0.62
C ASN A 188 30.54 11.23 -2.10
N ARG A 189 31.09 12.21 -2.80
CA ARG A 189 31.48 12.08 -4.22
C ARG A 189 32.53 11.00 -4.47
N ARG A 190 33.33 10.67 -3.45
CA ARG A 190 34.29 9.56 -3.51
C ARG A 190 33.65 8.21 -3.82
N TRP A 191 32.36 8.02 -3.49
CA TRP A 191 31.66 6.76 -3.75
C TRP A 191 31.47 6.49 -5.24
N PHE A 192 31.56 7.49 -6.12
CA PHE A 192 31.57 7.26 -7.57
C PHE A 192 32.79 6.46 -8.04
N GLY A 193 33.91 6.53 -7.30
CA GLY A 193 35.09 5.69 -7.54
C GLY A 193 35.01 4.30 -6.91
N ALA A 194 33.98 4.01 -6.10
CA ALA A 194 33.83 2.71 -5.46
C ALA A 194 33.11 1.73 -6.39
N TRP A 195 33.73 0.60 -6.69
CA TRP A 195 33.12 -0.44 -7.53
C TRP A 195 31.80 -0.95 -6.94
N GLN A 196 31.66 -0.92 -5.61
CA GLN A 196 30.44 -1.34 -4.91
C GLN A 196 29.23 -0.46 -5.25
N LEU A 197 29.41 0.81 -5.63
CA LEU A 197 28.31 1.65 -6.10
C LEU A 197 27.71 1.05 -7.38
N TRP A 198 28.59 0.71 -8.33
CA TRP A 198 28.21 0.18 -9.63
C TRP A 198 27.65 -1.23 -9.52
N VAL A 199 28.30 -2.10 -8.75
CA VAL A 199 27.77 -3.45 -8.48
C VAL A 199 26.47 -3.40 -7.68
N GLY A 200 26.31 -2.45 -6.74
CA GLY A 200 25.03 -2.19 -6.09
C GLY A 200 23.93 -1.80 -7.10
N GLY A 201 24.25 -0.94 -8.07
CA GLY A 201 23.37 -0.62 -9.19
C GLY A 201 22.99 -1.86 -10.02
N LEU A 202 23.96 -2.72 -10.34
CA LEU A 202 23.71 -3.98 -11.05
C LEU A 202 22.83 -4.93 -10.23
N ILE A 203 23.03 -5.03 -8.91
CA ILE A 203 22.15 -5.80 -8.03
C ILE A 203 20.72 -5.25 -8.07
N ALA A 204 20.55 -3.92 -8.02
CA ALA A 204 19.23 -3.30 -8.10
C ALA A 204 18.52 -3.65 -9.43
N ILE A 205 19.25 -3.57 -10.54
CA ILE A 205 18.76 -3.96 -11.86
C ILE A 205 18.43 -5.46 -11.89
N ALA A 206 19.27 -6.32 -11.33
CA ALA A 206 19.03 -7.76 -11.27
C ALA A 206 17.77 -8.11 -10.45
N CYS A 207 17.52 -7.43 -9.32
CA CYS A 207 16.29 -7.60 -8.55
C CYS A 207 15.05 -7.12 -9.31
N PHE A 208 15.20 -6.07 -10.13
CA PHE A 208 14.10 -5.51 -10.93
C PHE A 208 13.93 -6.18 -12.31
N SER A 209 14.89 -6.99 -12.76
CA SER A 209 14.88 -7.61 -14.08
C SER A 209 13.69 -8.52 -14.35
N PRO A 210 13.10 -9.26 -13.37
CA PRO A 210 11.85 -9.99 -13.60
C PRO A 210 10.71 -9.08 -14.06
N VAL A 211 10.65 -7.86 -13.54
CA VAL A 211 9.63 -6.86 -13.89
C VAL A 211 9.85 -6.32 -15.30
N LEU A 212 11.10 -6.08 -15.66
CA LEU A 212 11.48 -5.66 -17.02
C LEU A 212 11.14 -6.74 -18.05
N TYR A 213 11.52 -7.99 -17.77
CA TYR A 213 11.24 -9.12 -18.65
C TYR A 213 9.73 -9.34 -18.82
N TRP A 214 8.97 -9.33 -17.72
CA TRP A 214 7.51 -9.46 -17.79
C TRP A 214 6.88 -8.35 -18.62
N ASN A 215 7.31 -7.10 -18.47
CA ASN A 215 6.79 -6.00 -19.28
C ASN A 215 7.19 -6.15 -20.75
N HIS A 216 8.42 -6.59 -21.04
CA HIS A 216 8.89 -6.79 -22.42
C HIS A 216 8.01 -7.78 -23.19
N ILE A 217 7.63 -8.90 -22.56
CA ILE A 217 6.78 -9.93 -23.19
C ILE A 217 5.27 -9.59 -23.15
N HIS A 218 4.88 -8.46 -22.56
CA HIS A 218 3.50 -7.97 -22.47
C HIS A 218 3.38 -6.50 -22.94
N ASP A 219 4.13 -6.13 -24.00
CA ASP A 219 4.04 -4.83 -24.67
C ASP A 219 4.17 -3.61 -23.73
N TRP A 220 4.99 -3.75 -22.69
CA TRP A 220 5.22 -2.74 -21.66
C TRP A 220 3.95 -2.26 -20.95
N ALA A 221 2.93 -3.11 -20.88
CA ALA A 221 1.59 -2.75 -20.43
C ALA A 221 1.54 -2.04 -19.06
N SER A 222 2.31 -2.52 -18.08
CA SER A 222 2.33 -1.91 -16.74
C SER A 222 2.95 -0.51 -16.79
N PHE A 223 4.01 -0.32 -17.58
CA PHE A 223 4.67 0.98 -17.71
C PHE A 223 3.79 1.99 -18.45
N HIS A 224 3.16 1.58 -19.56
CA HIS A 224 2.18 2.42 -20.26
C HIS A 224 1.06 2.89 -19.33
N LYS A 225 0.55 2.01 -18.47
CA LYS A 225 -0.48 2.37 -17.50
C LYS A 225 0.00 3.36 -16.43
N GLN A 226 1.23 3.21 -15.96
CA GLN A 226 1.78 4.01 -14.87
C GLN A 226 2.23 5.39 -15.34
N PHE A 227 2.90 5.47 -16.49
CA PHE A 227 3.47 6.71 -17.02
C PHE A 227 2.58 7.39 -18.07
N GLY A 228 1.68 6.67 -18.74
CA GLY A 228 0.75 7.25 -19.74
C GLY A 228 -0.31 8.20 -19.15
N ARG A 229 -0.39 8.33 -17.82
CA ARG A 229 -1.27 9.28 -17.13
C ARG A 229 -0.70 10.70 -17.05
N VAL A 230 0.58 10.89 -17.35
CA VAL A 230 1.30 12.16 -17.14
C VAL A 230 0.98 13.21 -18.22
N SER A 231 0.31 12.85 -19.31
CA SER A 231 0.18 13.72 -20.50
C SER A 231 -1.24 13.90 -21.06
N ALA A 232 -2.30 13.42 -20.39
CA ALA A 232 -3.64 13.39 -20.98
C ALA A 232 -4.54 14.61 -20.65
N GLY A 233 -4.09 15.57 -19.84
CA GLY A 233 -4.91 16.71 -19.41
C GLY A 233 -4.15 18.02 -19.27
N GLY A 234 -4.88 19.15 -19.33
CA GLY A 234 -4.32 20.48 -19.07
C GLY A 234 -3.96 20.71 -17.59
N TYR A 235 -3.25 21.80 -17.31
CA TYR A 235 -2.86 22.15 -15.93
C TYR A 235 -4.05 22.61 -15.08
N THR A 236 -4.11 22.15 -13.83
CA THR A 236 -5.13 22.53 -12.84
C THR A 236 -4.54 22.57 -11.43
N THR A 237 -4.97 23.53 -10.61
CA THR A 237 -4.62 23.59 -9.18
C THR A 237 -5.59 22.81 -8.30
N LYS A 238 -6.67 22.25 -8.85
CA LYS A 238 -7.73 21.59 -8.07
C LYS A 238 -7.20 20.47 -7.16
N TYR A 239 -6.28 19.65 -7.67
CA TYR A 239 -5.82 18.47 -6.94
C TYR A 239 -4.67 18.77 -5.98
N ILE A 240 -4.04 19.94 -6.01
CA ILE A 240 -2.90 20.24 -5.13
C ILE A 240 -3.34 20.28 -3.67
N PHE A 241 -4.45 20.96 -3.37
CA PHE A 241 -4.97 21.08 -2.00
C PHE A 241 -5.57 19.76 -1.51
N GLU A 242 -6.18 18.99 -2.41
CA GLU A 242 -6.64 17.64 -2.10
C GLU A 242 -5.46 16.73 -1.74
N PHE A 243 -4.40 16.75 -2.55
CA PHE A 243 -3.18 15.98 -2.30
C PHE A 243 -2.53 16.38 -0.98
N ILE A 244 -2.31 17.68 -0.74
CA ILE A 244 -1.75 18.20 0.51
C ILE A 244 -2.62 17.75 1.70
N GLY A 245 -3.93 18.00 1.64
CA GLY A 245 -4.86 17.61 2.70
C GLY A 245 -4.82 16.10 2.99
N ALA A 246 -4.78 15.27 1.95
CA ALA A 246 -4.71 13.82 2.09
C ALA A 246 -3.38 13.36 2.72
N VAL A 247 -2.25 13.94 2.32
CA VAL A 247 -0.94 13.61 2.93
C VAL A 247 -0.88 14.06 4.38
N LEU A 248 -1.32 15.28 4.71
CA LEU A 248 -1.35 15.79 6.09
C LEU A 248 -2.24 14.90 6.98
N GLY A 249 -3.41 14.49 6.48
CA GLY A 249 -4.32 13.59 7.18
C GLY A 249 -3.68 12.22 7.42
N LEU A 250 -3.07 11.62 6.40
CA LEU A 250 -2.46 10.30 6.49
C LEU A 250 -1.21 10.27 7.37
N VAL A 251 -0.41 11.35 7.38
CA VAL A 251 0.73 11.48 8.31
C VAL A 251 0.28 11.60 9.77
N ASN A 252 -0.97 12.02 10.02
CA ASN A 252 -1.51 12.61 11.25
C ASN A 252 -1.29 14.14 11.27
N PRO A 253 -2.36 14.96 11.29
CA PRO A 253 -2.25 16.42 11.15
C PRO A 253 -1.27 17.08 12.13
N LEU A 254 -1.24 16.62 13.38
CA LEU A 254 -0.34 17.18 14.40
C LEU A 254 1.13 16.80 14.11
N ILE A 255 1.37 15.56 13.71
CA ILE A 255 2.71 15.07 13.34
C ILE A 255 3.16 15.73 12.03
N ALA A 256 2.25 15.99 11.10
CA ALA A 256 2.54 16.59 9.81
C ALA A 256 3.07 18.03 9.95
N ILE A 257 2.52 18.82 10.88
CA ILE A 257 3.05 20.16 11.22
C ILE A 257 4.51 20.05 11.68
N LEU A 258 4.81 19.08 12.54
CA LEU A 258 6.16 18.83 13.04
C LEU A 258 7.09 18.34 11.93
N ALA A 259 6.60 17.50 11.03
CA ALA A 259 7.34 17.01 9.87
C ALA A 259 7.72 18.15 8.92
N ILE A 260 6.79 19.08 8.64
CA ILE A 260 7.05 20.27 7.81
C ILE A 260 8.10 21.17 8.49
N ALA A 261 7.94 21.45 9.78
CA ALA A 261 8.91 22.26 10.52
C ALA A 261 10.30 21.60 10.55
N GLY A 262 10.34 20.27 10.72
CA GLY A 262 11.55 19.46 10.64
C GLY A 262 12.20 19.45 9.28
N ALA A 263 11.41 19.34 8.21
CA ALA A 263 11.88 19.46 6.83
C ALA A 263 12.53 20.83 6.58
N GLY A 264 11.97 21.91 7.13
CA GLY A 264 12.57 23.25 7.07
C GLY A 264 13.92 23.35 7.80
N VAL A 265 14.02 22.78 9.01
CA VAL A 265 15.28 22.74 9.78
C VAL A 265 16.34 21.91 9.06
N LEU A 266 15.97 20.70 8.64
CA LEU A 266 16.86 19.78 7.92
C LEU A 266 17.26 20.33 6.55
N GLY A 267 16.35 20.99 5.85
CA GLY A 267 16.62 21.65 4.57
C GLY A 267 17.68 22.74 4.68
N LYS A 268 17.59 23.61 5.70
CA LYS A 268 18.63 24.62 5.97
C LYS A 268 19.99 24.00 6.24
N ARG A 269 20.04 22.86 6.94
CA ARG A 269 21.28 22.11 7.20
C ARG A 269 21.79 21.37 5.96
N ALA A 270 20.89 20.83 5.14
CA ALA A 270 21.22 20.22 3.86
C ALA A 270 21.82 21.23 2.88
N LEU A 271 21.35 22.48 2.86
CA LEU A 271 21.95 23.58 2.09
C LEU A 271 23.39 23.89 2.55
N ARG A 272 23.69 23.72 3.84
CA ARG A 272 25.05 23.77 4.39
C ARG A 272 25.87 22.50 4.12
N LYS A 273 25.29 21.53 3.42
CA LYS A 273 25.89 20.24 3.04
C LYS A 273 26.19 19.33 4.23
N ASP A 274 25.49 19.51 5.35
CA ASP A 274 25.52 18.56 6.48
C ASP A 274 25.05 17.18 5.98
N ASN A 275 25.88 16.15 6.17
CA ASN A 275 25.67 14.85 5.53
C ASN A 275 24.31 14.18 5.91
N ALA A 276 24.04 14.00 7.21
CA ALA A 276 22.81 13.34 7.67
C ALA A 276 21.51 14.10 7.30
N PRO A 277 21.40 15.43 7.48
CA PRO A 277 20.27 16.20 6.97
C PRO A 277 20.10 16.15 5.45
N ALA A 278 21.20 16.25 4.69
CA ALA A 278 21.16 16.16 3.23
C ALA A 278 20.68 14.80 2.76
N LEU A 279 21.12 13.70 3.38
CA LEU A 279 20.66 12.34 3.08
C LEU A 279 19.13 12.27 3.19
N LEU A 280 18.57 12.71 4.32
CA LEU A 280 17.14 12.60 4.59
C LEU A 280 16.30 13.48 3.66
N VAL A 281 16.75 14.72 3.39
CA VAL A 281 16.00 15.66 2.52
C VAL A 281 16.09 15.24 1.05
N LEU A 282 17.30 14.94 0.55
CA LEU A 282 17.52 14.68 -0.87
C LEU A 282 16.98 13.33 -1.33
N THR A 283 16.86 12.35 -0.43
CA THR A 283 16.19 11.07 -0.76
C THR A 283 14.67 11.22 -0.90
N VAL A 284 14.05 12.19 -0.22
CA VAL A 284 12.60 12.47 -0.29
C VAL A 284 12.25 13.41 -1.44
N LEU A 285 13.11 14.40 -1.69
CA LEU A 285 12.83 15.55 -2.55
C LEU A 285 12.36 15.18 -3.98
N PRO A 286 13.00 14.27 -4.73
CA PRO A 286 12.57 13.95 -6.09
C PRO A 286 11.14 13.43 -6.17
N PHE A 287 10.74 12.59 -5.20
CA PHE A 287 9.40 12.00 -5.22
C PHE A 287 8.33 13.04 -4.85
N VAL A 288 8.62 13.90 -3.86
CA VAL A 288 7.72 15.00 -3.49
C VAL A 288 7.55 15.99 -4.65
N MET A 289 8.65 16.36 -5.33
CA MET A 289 8.60 17.20 -6.52
C MET A 289 7.75 16.57 -7.62
N TYR A 290 7.96 15.28 -7.92
CA TYR A 290 7.18 14.56 -8.91
C TYR A 290 5.69 14.54 -8.57
N LEU A 291 5.31 14.19 -7.34
CA LEU A 291 3.90 14.15 -6.93
C LEU A 291 3.26 15.53 -6.94
N THR A 292 4.01 16.56 -6.57
CA THR A 292 3.53 17.95 -6.60
C THR A 292 3.28 18.40 -8.04
N TYR A 293 4.22 18.13 -8.95
CA TYR A 293 4.04 18.40 -10.38
C TYR A 293 2.87 17.58 -10.95
N HIS A 294 2.80 16.29 -10.64
CA HIS A 294 1.74 15.42 -11.14
C HIS A 294 0.35 15.86 -10.65
N SER A 295 0.25 16.39 -9.42
CA SER A 295 -0.99 16.98 -8.90
C SER A 295 -1.51 18.18 -9.69
N LEU A 296 -0.65 18.81 -10.51
CA LEU A 296 -1.09 19.85 -11.44
C LEU A 296 -1.74 19.29 -12.71
N THR A 297 -1.57 18.00 -12.99
CA THR A 297 -2.04 17.35 -14.23
C THR A 297 -3.15 16.33 -13.99
N ALA A 298 -3.15 15.69 -12.82
CA ALA A 298 -4.08 14.64 -12.46
C ALA A 298 -4.24 14.52 -10.95
N ARG A 299 -5.32 13.86 -10.52
CA ARG A 299 -5.56 13.55 -9.11
C ARG A 299 -4.52 12.57 -8.58
N VAL A 300 -3.82 12.94 -7.52
CA VAL A 300 -2.87 12.08 -6.79
C VAL A 300 -3.57 11.49 -5.57
N GLN A 301 -3.53 10.16 -5.40
CA GLN A 301 -4.12 9.55 -4.19
C GLN A 301 -3.19 9.77 -2.99
N GLY A 302 -3.78 10.01 -1.82
CA GLY A 302 -3.02 10.38 -0.61
C GLY A 302 -1.99 9.36 -0.14
N ASN A 303 -2.18 8.07 -0.46
CA ASN A 303 -1.26 6.99 -0.12
C ASN A 303 -0.09 6.86 -1.10
N TRP A 304 -0.08 7.54 -2.24
CA TRP A 304 1.04 7.47 -3.19
C TRP A 304 2.42 7.78 -2.58
N PRO A 305 2.58 8.80 -1.71
CA PRO A 305 3.83 9.07 -1.00
C PRO A 305 4.11 8.13 0.18
N ALA A 306 3.38 7.02 0.35
CA ALA A 306 3.60 6.05 1.42
C ALA A 306 5.08 5.74 1.70
N PRO A 307 5.95 5.43 0.69
CA PRO A 307 7.37 5.18 0.92
C PRO A 307 8.13 6.25 1.72
N LEU A 308 7.65 7.50 1.71
CA LEU A 308 8.27 8.64 2.38
C LEU A 308 7.94 8.73 3.86
N PHE A 309 6.98 7.96 4.37
CA PHE A 309 6.49 8.07 5.75
C PHE A 309 7.55 7.81 6.83
N PRO A 310 8.48 6.86 6.70
CA PRO A 310 9.62 6.75 7.61
C PRO A 310 10.44 8.04 7.67
N ALA A 311 10.64 8.71 6.53
CA ALA A 311 11.36 9.96 6.46
C ALA A 311 10.57 11.13 7.06
N PHE A 312 9.25 11.21 6.83
CA PHE A 312 8.39 12.20 7.47
C PHE A 312 8.38 12.06 8.99
N ALA A 313 8.34 10.83 9.50
CA ALA A 313 8.45 10.55 10.94
C ALA A 313 9.81 11.00 11.51
N LEU A 314 10.91 10.75 10.78
CA LEU A 314 12.24 11.25 11.15
C LEU A 314 12.31 12.78 11.16
N MET A 315 11.75 13.45 10.14
CA MET A 315 11.73 14.91 10.07
C MET A 315 10.98 15.51 11.28
N ALA A 316 9.81 14.97 11.60
CA ALA A 316 9.05 15.37 12.79
C ALA A 316 9.84 15.13 14.08
N ALA A 317 10.48 13.96 14.20
CA ALA A 317 11.26 13.58 15.36
C ALA A 317 12.46 14.50 15.60
N VAL A 318 13.22 14.83 14.55
CA VAL A 318 14.35 15.78 14.64
C VAL A 318 13.88 17.14 15.13
N PHE A 319 12.74 17.63 14.64
CA PHE A 319 12.21 18.91 15.08
C PHE A 319 11.85 18.90 16.56
N VAL A 320 11.11 17.88 17.02
CA VAL A 320 10.65 17.79 18.42
C VAL A 320 11.80 17.58 19.39
N ALA A 321 12.73 16.66 19.08
CA ALA A 321 13.87 16.35 19.94
C ALA A 321 14.83 17.55 20.11
N SER A 322 14.85 18.49 19.15
CA SER A 322 15.64 19.72 19.26
C SER A 322 15.05 20.76 20.23
N ARG A 323 13.90 20.49 20.85
CA ARG A 323 13.18 21.42 21.75
C ARG A 323 13.19 20.90 23.19
N PRO A 324 13.08 21.80 24.19
CA PRO A 324 12.88 21.36 25.57
C PRO A 324 11.61 20.51 25.69
N GLY A 325 11.65 19.43 26.48
CA GLY A 325 10.51 18.53 26.64
C GLY A 325 9.24 19.17 27.21
N SER A 326 9.35 20.33 27.88
CA SER A 326 8.21 21.12 28.36
C SER A 326 7.60 22.05 27.29
N SER A 327 8.21 22.13 26.10
CA SER A 327 7.77 23.01 25.02
C SER A 327 6.40 22.62 24.46
N LEU A 328 5.70 23.58 23.87
CA LEU A 328 4.46 23.34 23.13
C LEU A 328 4.64 22.29 22.03
N TRP A 329 5.81 22.24 21.38
CA TRP A 329 6.10 21.29 20.30
C TRP A 329 6.22 19.85 20.78
N SER A 330 6.84 19.62 21.94
CA SER A 330 6.89 18.29 22.56
C SER A 330 5.51 17.83 23.02
N LYS A 331 4.69 18.75 23.56
CA LYS A 331 3.30 18.47 23.91
C LYS A 331 2.44 18.15 22.67
N LEU A 332 2.61 18.90 21.58
CA LEU A 332 1.97 18.63 20.29
C LEU A 332 2.40 17.27 19.72
N GLY A 333 3.67 16.90 19.83
CA GLY A 333 4.17 15.58 19.45
C GLY A 333 3.51 14.47 20.26
N ALA A 334 3.47 14.59 21.59
CA ALA A 334 2.80 13.62 22.45
C ALA A 334 1.29 13.52 22.18
N ALA A 335 0.61 14.66 21.97
CA ALA A 335 -0.80 14.70 21.61
C ALA A 335 -1.07 14.06 20.24
N GLY A 336 -0.20 14.32 19.25
CA GLY A 336 -0.24 13.68 17.93
C GLY A 336 -0.09 12.17 18.03
N ALA A 337 0.88 11.69 18.82
CA ALA A 337 1.06 10.26 19.07
C ALA A 337 -0.15 9.64 19.76
N ALA A 338 -0.68 10.27 20.82
CA ALA A 338 -1.86 9.79 21.53
C ALA A 338 -3.10 9.73 20.62
N LEU A 339 -3.35 10.78 19.82
CA LEU A 339 -4.41 10.80 18.82
C LEU A 339 -4.25 9.64 17.83
N GLY A 340 -3.03 9.43 17.32
CA GLY A 340 -2.75 8.35 16.38
C GLY A 340 -2.99 6.96 16.97
N ILE A 341 -2.62 6.72 18.23
CA ILE A 341 -2.90 5.46 18.94
C ILE A 341 -4.41 5.25 19.07
N VAL A 342 -5.13 6.27 19.55
CA VAL A 342 -6.59 6.18 19.74
C VAL A 342 -7.28 5.91 18.41
N VAL A 343 -6.96 6.67 17.36
CA VAL A 343 -7.56 6.47 16.03
C VAL A 343 -7.21 5.09 15.47
N ALA A 344 -5.95 4.64 15.60
CA ALA A 344 -5.54 3.31 15.19
C ALA A 344 -6.38 2.23 15.88
N LEU A 345 -6.44 2.23 17.21
CA LEU A 345 -7.18 1.22 17.98
C LEU A 345 -8.68 1.26 17.68
N VAL A 346 -9.29 2.46 17.64
CA VAL A 346 -10.72 2.62 17.33
C VAL A 346 -11.02 2.09 15.94
N VAL A 347 -10.21 2.41 14.93
CA VAL A 347 -10.46 1.93 13.57
C VAL A 347 -10.19 0.43 13.44
N GLN A 348 -9.18 -0.13 14.12
CA GLN A 348 -8.98 -1.59 14.12
C GLN A 348 -10.14 -2.35 14.76
N VAL A 349 -10.63 -1.87 15.90
CA VAL A 349 -11.83 -2.45 16.53
C VAL A 349 -13.03 -2.31 15.60
N HIS A 350 -13.23 -1.12 15.01
CA HIS A 350 -14.33 -0.84 14.08
C HIS A 350 -14.27 -1.65 12.78
N ALA A 351 -13.08 -2.03 12.33
CA ALA A 351 -12.86 -2.86 11.14
C ALA A 351 -13.31 -4.32 11.36
N VAL A 352 -13.17 -4.83 12.59
CA VAL A 352 -13.57 -6.19 12.97
C VAL A 352 -15.02 -6.24 13.43
N SER A 353 -15.38 -5.34 14.35
CA SER A 353 -16.70 -5.24 14.96
C SER A 353 -17.22 -3.81 14.78
N PRO A 354 -18.26 -3.60 13.95
CA PRO A 354 -18.75 -2.27 13.66
C PRO A 354 -19.29 -1.58 14.93
N LEU A 355 -18.55 -0.61 15.46
CA LEU A 355 -19.03 0.26 16.55
C LEU A 355 -20.29 1.06 16.15
N THR A 356 -20.50 1.28 14.86
CA THR A 356 -21.69 1.91 14.27
C THR A 356 -21.78 1.57 12.78
N GLY A 357 -23.01 1.51 12.25
CA GLY A 357 -23.27 1.46 10.80
C GLY A 357 -23.58 2.83 10.19
N THR A 358 -23.85 3.86 11.00
CA THR A 358 -24.50 5.11 10.56
C THR A 358 -23.71 5.93 9.54
N PHE A 359 -22.39 5.74 9.46
CA PHE A 359 -21.54 6.44 8.49
C PHE A 359 -21.65 5.88 7.06
N ALA A 360 -22.29 4.72 6.88
CA ALA A 360 -22.50 4.08 5.58
C ALA A 360 -21.21 4.07 4.72
N ARG A 361 -21.28 4.54 3.47
CA ARG A 361 -20.11 4.60 2.55
C ARG A 361 -19.04 5.62 2.94
N LYS A 362 -19.28 6.51 3.91
CA LYS A 362 -18.26 7.46 4.42
C LYS A 362 -17.37 6.81 5.48
N ASP A 363 -17.77 5.67 6.02
CA ASP A 363 -16.95 4.88 6.94
C ASP A 363 -15.68 4.38 6.23
N PRO A 364 -14.47 4.65 6.73
CA PRO A 364 -13.22 4.19 6.12
C PRO A 364 -13.10 2.66 6.06
N THR A 365 -13.88 1.92 6.83
CA THR A 365 -13.89 0.45 6.92
C THR A 365 -15.03 -0.20 6.14
N PHE A 366 -15.89 0.57 5.45
CA PHE A 366 -17.11 0.06 4.81
C PHE A 366 -16.88 -1.09 3.81
N GLN A 367 -15.69 -1.15 3.20
CA GLN A 367 -15.33 -2.20 2.25
C GLN A 367 -15.11 -3.56 2.92
N LEU A 368 -14.87 -3.60 4.23
CA LEU A 368 -14.60 -4.81 5.00
C LEU A 368 -15.89 -5.50 5.49
N ARG A 369 -17.07 -5.08 5.02
CA ARG A 369 -18.35 -5.42 5.67
C ARG A 369 -19.43 -5.94 4.75
N GLY A 370 -20.31 -6.77 5.31
CA GLY A 370 -21.51 -7.29 4.66
C GLY A 370 -21.27 -8.38 3.62
N TRP A 371 -20.03 -8.86 3.47
CA TRP A 371 -19.67 -9.83 2.43
C TRP A 371 -20.15 -11.25 2.69
N ASP A 372 -20.17 -11.69 3.96
CA ASP A 372 -20.71 -13.00 4.36
C ASP A 372 -22.16 -13.21 3.91
N GLU A 373 -22.98 -12.19 4.12
CA GLU A 373 -24.39 -12.25 3.76
C GLU A 373 -24.58 -12.24 2.24
N ILE A 374 -23.81 -11.40 1.53
CA ILE A 374 -23.79 -11.41 0.06
C ILE A 374 -23.36 -12.78 -0.47
N GLY A 375 -22.31 -13.39 0.08
CA GLY A 375 -21.86 -14.73 -0.29
C GLY A 375 -22.93 -15.80 -0.10
N ARG A 376 -23.58 -15.83 1.08
CA ARG A 376 -24.68 -16.78 1.37
C ARG A 376 -25.91 -16.56 0.48
N LYS A 377 -26.33 -15.32 0.26
CA LYS A 377 -27.48 -14.98 -0.60
C LYS A 377 -27.20 -15.35 -2.05
N LEU A 378 -26.01 -15.02 -2.55
CA LEU A 378 -25.60 -15.36 -3.92
C LEU A 378 -25.45 -16.87 -4.11
N GLU A 379 -25.00 -17.61 -3.08
CA GLU A 379 -24.95 -19.07 -3.13
C GLU A 379 -26.34 -19.68 -3.31
N ARG A 380 -27.32 -19.22 -2.52
CA ARG A 380 -28.71 -19.69 -2.65
C ARG A 380 -29.27 -19.39 -4.03
N ILE A 381 -29.10 -18.16 -4.51
CA ILE A 381 -29.56 -17.77 -5.85
C ILE A 381 -28.96 -18.68 -6.92
N ALA A 382 -27.66 -18.95 -6.85
CA ALA A 382 -27.01 -19.78 -7.85
C ALA A 382 -27.49 -21.24 -7.79
N VAL A 383 -27.74 -21.80 -6.61
CA VAL A 383 -28.34 -23.15 -6.46
C VAL A 383 -29.78 -23.16 -7.00
N ASP A 384 -30.61 -22.19 -6.62
CA ASP A 384 -32.02 -22.11 -6.99
C ASP A 384 -32.22 -21.92 -8.50
N THR A 385 -31.31 -21.17 -9.14
CA THR A 385 -31.34 -20.91 -10.58
C THR A 385 -30.57 -21.95 -11.41
N GLY A 386 -29.82 -22.85 -10.77
CA GLY A 386 -28.94 -23.79 -11.45
C GLY A 386 -27.78 -23.09 -12.18
N ALA A 387 -27.27 -21.98 -11.65
CA ALA A 387 -26.20 -21.22 -12.28
C ALA A 387 -24.83 -21.90 -12.10
N ASP A 388 -24.19 -22.22 -13.22
CA ASP A 388 -22.93 -22.96 -13.27
C ASP A 388 -21.69 -22.07 -13.03
N TYR A 389 -21.83 -20.75 -13.20
CA TYR A 389 -20.73 -19.79 -13.06
C TYR A 389 -21.23 -18.38 -12.69
N ILE A 390 -20.31 -17.54 -12.22
CA ILE A 390 -20.54 -16.13 -11.94
C ILE A 390 -19.60 -15.27 -12.78
N ILE A 391 -20.14 -14.30 -13.51
CA ILE A 391 -19.37 -13.30 -14.24
C ILE A 391 -19.50 -11.90 -13.62
N THR A 392 -18.45 -11.11 -13.74
CA THR A 392 -18.40 -9.72 -13.25
C THR A 392 -17.64 -8.81 -14.22
N THR A 393 -17.74 -7.48 -14.00
CA THR A 393 -17.02 -6.47 -14.80
C THR A 393 -16.11 -5.54 -13.97
N GLY A 394 -16.04 -5.76 -12.66
CA GLY A 394 -15.26 -4.94 -11.73
C GLY A 394 -14.30 -5.80 -10.90
N TYR A 395 -13.01 -5.45 -10.91
CA TYR A 395 -11.95 -6.30 -10.34
C TYR A 395 -12.07 -6.51 -8.84
N GLY A 396 -12.45 -5.47 -8.09
CA GLY A 396 -12.66 -5.56 -6.66
C GLY A 396 -13.78 -6.53 -6.33
N LEU A 397 -14.96 -6.34 -6.96
CA LEU A 397 -16.10 -7.25 -6.81
C LEU A 397 -15.75 -8.67 -7.25
N ASN A 398 -15.09 -8.84 -8.40
CA ASN A 398 -14.67 -10.15 -8.90
C ASN A 398 -13.86 -10.89 -7.86
N ALA A 399 -12.88 -10.21 -7.28
CA ALA A 399 -11.96 -10.83 -6.35
C ALA A 399 -12.62 -11.14 -4.99
N GLN A 400 -13.55 -10.29 -4.54
CA GLN A 400 -14.39 -10.58 -3.37
C GLN A 400 -15.25 -11.81 -3.60
N LEU A 401 -15.97 -11.87 -4.73
CA LEU A 401 -16.81 -13.02 -5.06
C LEU A 401 -15.97 -14.28 -5.31
N HIS A 402 -14.79 -14.16 -5.89
CA HIS A 402 -13.86 -15.28 -6.02
C HIS A 402 -13.47 -15.85 -4.66
N PHE A 403 -13.18 -15.00 -3.66
CA PHE A 403 -12.91 -15.48 -2.31
C PHE A 403 -14.11 -16.22 -1.70
N LEU A 404 -15.34 -15.74 -1.96
CA LEU A 404 -16.55 -16.29 -1.35
C LEU A 404 -17.13 -17.53 -2.07
N GLN A 405 -16.89 -17.68 -3.37
CA GLN A 405 -17.63 -18.63 -4.21
C GLN A 405 -16.76 -19.58 -5.06
N ASN A 406 -15.47 -19.30 -5.25
CA ASN A 406 -14.68 -19.99 -6.28
C ASN A 406 -14.51 -21.49 -6.05
N GLU A 407 -14.56 -21.96 -4.80
CA GLU A 407 -14.52 -23.41 -4.49
C GLU A 407 -15.80 -24.15 -4.93
N LYS A 408 -16.90 -23.42 -5.12
CA LYS A 408 -18.20 -24.00 -5.49
C LYS A 408 -18.48 -23.84 -6.98
N ARG A 409 -18.13 -22.67 -7.54
CA ARG A 409 -18.29 -22.38 -8.97
C ARG A 409 -17.31 -21.30 -9.45
N PRO A 410 -16.91 -21.32 -10.73
CA PRO A 410 -16.00 -20.33 -11.27
C PRO A 410 -16.54 -18.89 -11.15
N VAL A 411 -15.66 -17.96 -10.75
CA VAL A 411 -15.93 -16.52 -10.72
C VAL A 411 -14.98 -15.79 -11.67
N ILE A 412 -15.53 -15.17 -12.72
CA ILE A 412 -14.76 -14.70 -13.86
C ILE A 412 -15.04 -13.21 -14.13
N GLN A 413 -13.99 -12.41 -14.24
CA GLN A 413 -14.13 -11.07 -14.79
C GLN A 413 -14.00 -11.13 -16.30
N ILE A 414 -15.01 -10.62 -17.00
CA ILE A 414 -15.11 -10.75 -18.47
C ILE A 414 -14.52 -9.57 -19.24
N ASN A 415 -14.13 -8.49 -18.57
CA ASN A 415 -13.48 -7.35 -19.19
C ASN A 415 -12.05 -7.15 -18.67
N LYS A 416 -11.25 -6.34 -19.36
CA LYS A 416 -9.88 -5.96 -18.94
C LYS A 416 -9.00 -7.18 -18.62
N ARG A 417 -8.98 -8.17 -19.51
CA ARG A 417 -8.32 -9.47 -19.31
C ARG A 417 -6.85 -9.36 -18.90
N LEU A 418 -6.16 -8.31 -19.33
CA LEU A 418 -4.77 -8.02 -18.99
C LEU A 418 -4.47 -8.01 -17.47
N ARG A 419 -5.49 -7.81 -16.61
CA ARG A 419 -5.37 -7.92 -15.15
C ARG A 419 -5.20 -9.35 -14.62
N TYR A 420 -5.58 -10.35 -15.42
CA TYR A 420 -5.73 -11.74 -15.00
C TYR A 420 -4.89 -12.71 -15.85
N ILE A 421 -3.95 -12.21 -16.66
CA ILE A 421 -3.10 -13.02 -17.55
C ILE A 421 -2.18 -14.00 -16.80
N MET A 422 -1.94 -13.77 -15.50
CA MET A 422 -1.24 -14.74 -14.64
C MET A 422 -2.09 -15.96 -14.29
N MET A 423 -3.41 -15.85 -14.41
CA MET A 423 -4.33 -16.94 -14.12
C MET A 423 -4.51 -17.77 -15.40
N PRO A 424 -4.74 -19.09 -15.27
CA PRO A 424 -5.18 -19.91 -16.39
C PRO A 424 -6.36 -19.25 -17.11
N GLU A 425 -6.44 -19.45 -18.43
CA GLU A 425 -7.64 -19.05 -19.15
C GLU A 425 -8.84 -19.73 -18.51
N PRO A 426 -9.89 -18.96 -18.14
CA PRO A 426 -11.09 -19.56 -17.61
C PRO A 426 -11.69 -20.48 -18.67
N SER A 427 -11.53 -21.79 -18.51
CA SER A 427 -12.30 -22.76 -19.25
C SER A 427 -13.71 -22.71 -18.66
N LEU A 428 -14.68 -22.19 -19.40
CA LEU A 428 -16.07 -22.56 -19.16
C LEU A 428 -16.14 -24.05 -19.58
N PRO A 429 -16.36 -25.02 -18.66
CA PRO A 429 -16.38 -26.43 -19.03
C PRO A 429 -17.25 -26.66 -20.26
N GLU A 430 -16.72 -27.35 -21.27
CA GLU A 430 -17.50 -27.82 -22.41
C GLU A 430 -18.68 -28.65 -21.86
N GLY A 431 -19.90 -28.15 -22.04
CA GLY A 431 -21.12 -28.81 -21.54
C GLY A 431 -21.85 -28.13 -20.37
N ILE A 432 -21.47 -26.92 -19.96
CA ILE A 432 -22.31 -26.09 -19.05
C ILE A 432 -23.71 -25.90 -19.66
N ARG A 433 -24.74 -26.26 -18.90
CA ARG A 433 -26.14 -26.11 -19.29
C ARG A 433 -26.55 -24.66 -19.04
N ASN A 434 -26.21 -23.80 -20.00
CA ASN A 434 -26.91 -22.57 -20.38
C ASN A 434 -27.20 -21.46 -19.36
N PHE A 435 -26.87 -21.52 -18.05
CA PHE A 435 -27.21 -20.41 -17.13
C PHE A 435 -26.03 -19.98 -16.24
N GLY A 436 -25.80 -18.68 -16.20
CA GLY A 436 -24.84 -18.03 -15.30
C GLY A 436 -25.43 -16.81 -14.63
N LEU A 437 -24.72 -16.30 -13.62
CA LEU A 437 -25.08 -15.03 -12.98
C LEU A 437 -24.13 -13.94 -13.42
N TYR A 438 -24.67 -12.80 -13.85
CA TYR A 438 -23.91 -11.56 -13.88
C TYR A 438 -24.16 -10.76 -12.60
N VAL A 439 -23.07 -10.48 -11.89
CA VAL A 439 -23.12 -9.78 -10.61
C VAL A 439 -22.31 -8.49 -10.71
N THR A 440 -22.93 -7.37 -10.34
CA THR A 440 -22.31 -6.05 -10.42
C THR A 440 -22.79 -5.14 -9.29
N GLU A 441 -21.92 -4.22 -8.86
CA GLU A 441 -22.35 -3.08 -8.06
C GLU A 441 -23.22 -2.17 -8.92
N ALA A 442 -24.36 -1.67 -8.40
CA ALA A 442 -25.29 -0.85 -9.16
C ALA A 442 -24.63 0.39 -9.79
N ARG A 443 -23.69 1.02 -9.07
CA ARG A 443 -22.91 2.18 -9.55
C ARG A 443 -21.94 1.88 -10.70
N ARG A 444 -21.66 0.61 -10.97
CA ARG A 444 -20.70 0.13 -11.98
C ARG A 444 -21.35 -0.85 -12.95
N ASP A 445 -22.68 -0.87 -12.98
CA ASP A 445 -23.49 -1.77 -13.80
C ASP A 445 -23.18 -1.57 -15.29
N ARG A 446 -22.82 -2.67 -15.95
CA ARG A 446 -22.54 -2.75 -17.39
C ARG A 446 -23.39 -3.81 -18.08
N SER A 447 -24.52 -4.18 -17.50
CA SER A 447 -25.45 -5.18 -18.05
C SER A 447 -25.83 -4.93 -19.51
N ALA A 448 -25.94 -3.66 -19.93
CA ALA A 448 -26.21 -3.29 -21.33
C ALA A 448 -25.20 -3.89 -22.34
N THR A 449 -23.93 -4.01 -21.94
CA THR A 449 -22.86 -4.57 -22.81
C THR A 449 -22.91 -6.09 -22.92
N LEU A 450 -23.68 -6.78 -22.05
CA LEU A 450 -23.72 -8.24 -22.03
C LEU A 450 -24.48 -8.84 -23.20
N SER A 451 -25.35 -8.06 -23.85
CA SER A 451 -26.08 -8.49 -25.05
C SER A 451 -25.15 -8.88 -26.23
N GLU A 452 -23.91 -8.40 -26.22
CA GLU A 452 -22.85 -8.77 -27.17
C GLU A 452 -22.35 -10.21 -26.96
N PHE A 453 -22.39 -10.69 -25.72
CA PHE A 453 -21.85 -11.99 -25.31
C PHE A 453 -22.94 -13.03 -25.04
N TYR A 454 -24.15 -12.59 -24.71
CA TYR A 454 -25.27 -13.44 -24.29
C TYR A 454 -26.55 -13.11 -25.07
N THR A 455 -27.38 -14.13 -25.28
CA THR A 455 -28.68 -13.99 -25.95
C THR A 455 -29.75 -13.51 -25.00
N HIS A 456 -29.73 -13.98 -23.76
CA HIS A 456 -30.65 -13.53 -22.71
C HIS A 456 -29.85 -12.93 -21.55
N VAL A 457 -30.26 -11.74 -21.14
CA VAL A 457 -29.71 -11.00 -20.01
C VAL A 457 -30.91 -10.40 -19.29
N GLU A 458 -31.32 -11.01 -18.19
CA GLU A 458 -32.56 -10.65 -17.49
C GLU A 458 -32.23 -10.21 -16.06
N PRO A 459 -32.68 -9.02 -15.62
CA PRO A 459 -32.59 -8.64 -14.22
C PRO A 459 -33.29 -9.69 -13.36
N PHE A 460 -32.60 -10.23 -12.36
CA PHE A 460 -33.15 -11.27 -11.49
C PHE A 460 -33.50 -10.73 -10.11
N THR A 461 -32.53 -10.11 -9.44
CA THR A 461 -32.74 -9.51 -8.13
C THR A 461 -31.67 -8.48 -7.78
N THR A 462 -31.92 -7.71 -6.74
CA THR A 462 -30.95 -6.79 -6.14
C THR A 462 -30.70 -7.20 -4.70
N LEU A 463 -29.43 -7.44 -4.37
CA LEU A 463 -28.97 -7.70 -3.02
C LEU A 463 -28.50 -6.40 -2.38
N THR A 464 -28.97 -6.13 -1.17
CA THR A 464 -28.44 -5.04 -0.35
C THR A 464 -27.26 -5.55 0.47
N ARG A 465 -26.10 -4.91 0.30
CA ARG A 465 -24.97 -5.04 1.23
C ARG A 465 -25.13 -4.00 2.32
N GLU A 466 -25.17 -4.44 3.56
CA GLU A 466 -25.41 -3.58 4.72
C GLU A 466 -24.49 -3.95 5.91
N VAL A 467 -24.50 -3.07 6.90
CA VAL A 467 -23.87 -3.28 8.22
C VAL A 467 -24.78 -2.69 9.28
N GLU A 468 -25.16 -3.48 10.29
CA GLU A 468 -26.07 -3.03 11.37
C GLU A 468 -27.36 -2.38 10.80
N GLY A 469 -27.96 -3.00 9.77
CA GLY A 469 -29.13 -2.47 9.07
C GLY A 469 -28.90 -1.18 8.26
N THR A 470 -27.67 -0.67 8.20
CA THR A 470 -27.32 0.51 7.41
C THR A 470 -26.85 0.12 6.01
N PHE A 471 -27.53 0.66 5.00
CA PHE A 471 -27.22 0.46 3.60
C PHE A 471 -25.77 0.88 3.26
N LEU A 472 -25.02 -0.02 2.60
CA LEU A 472 -23.69 0.25 2.05
C LEU A 472 -23.72 0.32 0.53
N GLU A 473 -24.29 -0.70 -0.12
CA GLU A 473 -24.24 -0.83 -1.58
C GLU A 473 -25.31 -1.78 -2.12
N GLU A 474 -25.83 -1.47 -3.31
CA GLU A 474 -26.66 -2.40 -4.08
C GLU A 474 -25.78 -3.27 -4.98
N ILE A 475 -25.98 -4.58 -4.89
CA ILE A 475 -25.39 -5.58 -5.77
C ILE A 475 -26.51 -6.13 -6.64
N ARG A 476 -26.48 -5.81 -7.94
CA ARG A 476 -27.46 -6.30 -8.92
C ARG A 476 -27.04 -7.66 -9.44
N VAL A 477 -28.01 -8.56 -9.56
CA VAL A 477 -27.84 -9.91 -10.09
C VAL A 477 -28.75 -10.07 -11.30
N TYR A 478 -28.15 -10.52 -12.40
CA TYR A 478 -28.82 -10.82 -13.65
C TYR A 478 -28.63 -12.29 -13.99
N LEU A 479 -29.66 -12.91 -14.56
CA LEU A 479 -29.52 -14.21 -15.23
C LEU A 479 -28.96 -13.99 -16.62
N VAL A 480 -27.94 -14.76 -17.00
CA VAL A 480 -27.37 -14.74 -18.35
C VAL A 480 -27.40 -16.14 -18.96
N SER A 481 -27.81 -16.23 -20.22
CA SER A 481 -27.88 -17.49 -20.97
C SER A 481 -27.70 -17.32 -22.47
N GLY A 482 -27.52 -18.44 -23.18
CA GLY A 482 -27.34 -18.46 -24.63
C GLY A 482 -26.09 -17.72 -25.06
N GLN A 483 -24.94 -18.15 -24.57
CA GLN A 483 -23.64 -17.55 -24.85
C GLN A 483 -23.37 -17.53 -26.36
N LYS A 484 -23.22 -16.33 -26.93
CA LYS A 484 -22.95 -16.10 -28.36
C LYS A 484 -21.47 -16.15 -28.69
N LYS A 485 -20.65 -15.62 -27.78
CA LYS A 485 -19.19 -15.50 -27.89
C LYS A 485 -18.57 -15.81 -26.54
N SER A 486 -17.29 -16.21 -26.53
CA SER A 486 -16.57 -16.23 -25.26
C SER A 486 -16.60 -14.82 -24.66
N PRO A 487 -17.04 -14.64 -23.40
CA PRO A 487 -16.98 -13.33 -22.75
C PRO A 487 -15.54 -12.89 -22.49
N LEU A 488 -14.56 -13.76 -22.78
CA LEU A 488 -13.13 -13.49 -22.75
C LEU A 488 -12.57 -13.07 -24.12
N THR A 489 -13.38 -13.08 -25.17
CA THR A 489 -12.95 -12.63 -26.50
C THR A 489 -12.63 -11.12 -26.43
N PRO A 490 -11.47 -10.67 -26.93
CA PRO A 490 -11.02 -9.27 -26.85
C PRO A 490 -11.97 -8.22 -27.41
#